data_AF-A0A0G9ML95-F1
#
_entry.id   AF-A0A0G9ML95-F1
#
_cell.length_a   1.000
_cell.length_b   1.000
_cell.length_c   1.000
_cell.angle_alpha   90.00
_cell.angle_beta   90.00
_cell.angle_gamma   90.00
#
_symmetry.space_group_name_H-M   'P 1'
#
loop_
_entity.id
_entity.type
_entity.pdbx_description
1 polymer ?
#
loop_
_entity_poly.entity_id
_entity_poly.type
_entity_poly.pdbx_seq_one_letter_code
_entity_poly.pdbx_strand_id
1 'polypeptide(L)'
;MRRLILAATLLVGLTACATSQEGQTGLGASVDRQLMGLSQTDGAQLEAAVEEAEAHPLGSAENPVRTAQPSGQRAYLSRLRCADGSTPAYQRIGSFGFGPYGNIVDGYEVRCPDADPKTVVMDMYHPGHVEERAVAGFTITPS
;
A
#
# COMPACT_ATOMS: atom_id res chain seq x y z
N MET A 1 5.86 -56.51 59.13
CA MET A 1 4.81 -57.04 58.24
C MET A 1 4.52 -55.99 57.17
N ARG A 2 4.85 -56.32 55.91
CA ARG A 2 4.56 -55.54 54.68
C ARG A 2 3.07 -55.24 54.54
N ARG A 3 2.70 -54.01 54.16
CA ARG A 3 1.77 -53.75 53.04
C ARG A 3 2.11 -52.40 52.38
N LEU A 4 2.79 -52.49 51.24
CA LEU A 4 2.79 -51.48 50.19
C LEU A 4 1.39 -51.45 49.54
N ILE A 5 0.81 -50.27 49.35
CA ILE A 5 -0.13 -50.03 48.25
C ILE A 5 0.23 -48.65 47.67
N LEU A 6 0.87 -48.67 46.51
CA LEU A 6 0.97 -47.54 45.60
C LEU A 6 -0.44 -47.19 45.11
N ALA A 7 -0.81 -45.91 45.15
CA ALA A 7 -1.88 -45.37 44.31
C ALA A 7 -1.24 -44.33 43.38
N ALA A 8 -0.89 -44.79 42.18
CA ALA A 8 -0.46 -43.94 41.07
C ALA A 8 -1.70 -43.30 40.46
N THR A 9 -1.95 -42.04 40.78
CA THR A 9 -3.03 -41.26 40.15
C THR A 9 -2.53 -40.74 38.80
N LEU A 10 -3.16 -41.25 37.74
CA LEU A 10 -3.04 -40.85 36.33
C LEU A 10 -3.02 -39.31 36.17
N LEU A 11 -1.91 -38.76 35.67
CA LEU A 11 -1.93 -37.48 34.98
C LEU A 11 -2.53 -37.73 33.58
N VAL A 12 -3.77 -37.29 33.39
CA VAL A 12 -4.36 -37.16 32.05
C VAL A 12 -3.70 -35.96 31.38
N GLY A 13 -2.83 -36.23 30.42
CA GLY A 13 -2.17 -35.21 29.62
C GLY A 13 -3.19 -34.44 28.79
N LEU A 14 -3.36 -33.15 29.11
CA LEU A 14 -3.95 -32.16 28.22
C LEU A 14 -2.99 -31.93 27.06
N THR A 15 -3.09 -32.73 26.00
CA THR A 15 -2.52 -32.38 24.70
C THR A 15 -3.36 -31.26 24.10
N ALA A 16 -3.03 -30.02 24.49
CA ALA A 16 -3.40 -28.85 23.74
C ALA A 16 -2.72 -28.95 22.38
N CYS A 17 -3.49 -29.23 21.33
CA CYS A 17 -3.09 -28.85 19.98
C CYS A 17 -3.11 -27.32 19.92
N ALA A 18 -2.08 -26.69 20.48
CA ALA A 18 -1.72 -25.34 20.12
C ALA A 18 -1.15 -25.42 18.70
N THR A 19 -2.04 -25.47 17.71
CA THR A 19 -1.64 -25.11 16.35
C THR A 19 -1.32 -23.63 16.43
N SER A 20 -0.04 -23.31 16.62
CA SER A 20 0.47 -21.99 16.34
C SER A 20 0.15 -21.73 14.88
N GLN A 21 -0.84 -20.88 14.62
CA GLN A 21 -1.01 -20.25 13.33
C GLN A 21 0.21 -19.36 13.15
N GLU A 22 1.30 -19.95 12.64
CA GLU A 22 2.36 -19.22 11.98
C GLU A 22 1.65 -18.47 10.85
N GLY A 23 1.25 -17.24 11.16
CA GLY A 23 0.83 -16.28 10.15
C GLY A 23 1.90 -16.35 9.08
N GLN A 24 1.49 -16.63 7.84
CA GLN A 24 2.41 -16.80 6.73
C GLN A 24 3.14 -15.47 6.49
N THR A 25 4.18 -15.19 7.25
CA THR A 25 5.10 -14.08 7.04
C THR A 25 6.06 -14.52 5.95
N GLY A 26 5.54 -14.59 4.72
CA GLY A 26 6.28 -15.01 3.55
C GLY A 26 5.81 -14.25 2.32
N LEU A 27 6.66 -14.24 1.28
CA LEU A 27 6.37 -13.62 -0.01
C LEU A 27 4.97 -13.97 -0.55
N GLY A 28 4.49 -15.19 -0.30
CA GLY A 28 3.12 -15.62 -0.66
C GLY A 28 2.02 -14.73 -0.08
N ALA A 29 2.03 -14.45 1.24
CA ALA A 29 1.03 -13.58 1.85
C ALA A 29 1.12 -12.14 1.36
N SER A 30 2.33 -11.66 1.03
CA SER A 30 2.52 -10.32 0.47
C SER A 30 1.89 -10.18 -0.92
N VAL A 31 2.08 -11.20 -1.76
CA VAL A 31 1.49 -11.27 -3.11
C VAL A 31 -0.02 -11.41 -3.04
N ASP A 32 -0.54 -12.27 -2.14
CA ASP A 32 -1.99 -12.47 -1.99
C ASP A 32 -2.71 -11.18 -1.60
N ARG A 33 -2.14 -10.38 -0.70
CA ARG A 33 -2.72 -9.07 -0.32
C ARG A 33 -2.76 -8.11 -1.49
N GLN A 34 -1.68 -7.98 -2.25
CA GLN A 34 -1.66 -7.13 -3.43
C GLN A 34 -2.64 -7.63 -4.51
N LEU A 35 -2.77 -8.94 -4.70
CA LEU A 35 -3.77 -9.50 -5.62
C LEU A 35 -5.20 -9.11 -5.22
N MET A 36 -5.48 -8.99 -3.93
CA MET A 36 -6.74 -8.49 -3.39
C MET A 36 -6.85 -6.96 -3.39
N GLY A 37 -5.82 -6.27 -3.85
CA GLY A 37 -5.79 -4.81 -3.89
C GLY A 37 -5.54 -4.13 -2.54
N LEU A 38 -4.97 -4.87 -1.59
CA LEU A 38 -4.72 -4.43 -0.23
C LEU A 38 -3.25 -4.04 -0.04
N SER A 39 -3.04 -3.01 0.78
CA SER A 39 -1.70 -2.56 1.18
C SER A 39 -0.99 -3.61 2.03
N GLN A 40 0.34 -3.65 1.94
CA GLN A 40 1.20 -4.38 2.87
C GLN A 40 1.21 -3.74 4.27
N THR A 41 1.06 -2.42 4.33
CA THR A 41 1.04 -1.64 5.57
C THR A 41 -0.35 -1.03 5.79
N ASP A 42 -0.92 -1.19 6.98
CA ASP A 42 -2.23 -0.66 7.37
C ASP A 42 -2.23 -0.06 8.79
N GLY A 43 -3.35 0.57 9.16
CA GLY A 43 -3.57 1.16 10.49
C GLY A 43 -2.47 2.14 10.91
N ALA A 44 -2.03 2.04 12.17
CA ALA A 44 -1.02 2.93 12.74
C ALA A 44 0.34 2.86 12.02
N GLN A 45 0.70 1.72 11.42
CA GLN A 45 1.94 1.62 10.66
C GLN A 45 1.85 2.42 9.35
N LEU A 46 0.68 2.41 8.71
CA LEU A 46 0.44 3.19 7.50
C LEU A 46 0.46 4.69 7.82
N GLU A 47 -0.16 5.09 8.93
CA GLU A 47 -0.15 6.47 9.40
C GLU A 47 1.29 6.99 9.60
N ALA A 48 2.13 6.22 10.29
CA ALA A 48 3.54 6.57 10.51
C ALA A 48 4.33 6.63 9.19
N ALA A 49 4.13 5.66 8.28
CA ALA A 49 4.81 5.66 6.99
C ALA A 49 4.38 6.85 6.11
N VAL A 50 3.12 7.28 6.20
CA VAL A 50 2.62 8.47 5.50
C VAL A 50 3.27 9.72 6.07
N GLU A 51 3.34 9.85 7.41
CA GLU A 51 4.02 10.98 8.05
C GLU A 51 5.49 11.09 7.62
N GLU A 52 6.21 9.96 7.56
CA GLU A 52 7.59 9.92 7.07
C GLU A 52 7.69 10.32 5.59
N ALA A 53 6.78 9.82 4.75
CA ALA A 53 6.73 10.13 3.32
C ALA A 53 6.48 11.63 3.04
N GLU A 54 5.77 12.36 3.91
CA GLU A 54 5.51 13.79 3.73
C GLU A 54 6.79 14.66 3.74
N ALA A 55 7.95 14.12 4.14
CA ALA A 55 9.24 14.78 3.96
C ALA A 55 9.66 14.89 2.48
N HIS A 56 9.01 14.16 1.58
CA HIS A 56 9.31 14.10 0.16
C HIS A 56 8.14 14.65 -0.69
N PRO A 57 8.40 15.19 -1.90
CA PRO A 57 7.35 15.73 -2.76
C PRO A 57 6.31 14.66 -3.12
N LEU A 58 5.03 14.98 -2.99
CA LEU A 58 3.94 14.09 -3.43
C LEU A 58 4.12 13.72 -4.92
N GLY A 59 3.94 12.43 -5.23
CA GLY A 59 4.15 11.85 -6.55
C GLY A 59 5.58 11.43 -6.84
N SER A 60 6.48 11.48 -5.85
CA SER A 60 7.83 10.90 -5.92
C SER A 60 7.82 9.41 -5.54
N ALA A 61 8.95 8.73 -5.71
CA ALA A 61 9.08 7.32 -5.30
C ALA A 61 8.96 7.17 -3.78
N GLU A 62 9.44 8.16 -3.03
CA GLU A 62 9.45 8.21 -1.57
C GLU A 62 8.11 8.72 -0.98
N ASN A 63 7.30 9.42 -1.79
CA ASN A 63 5.94 9.83 -1.43
C ASN A 63 4.99 9.62 -2.60
N PRO A 64 4.65 8.35 -2.92
CA PRO A 64 3.80 8.06 -4.06
C PRO A 64 2.36 8.49 -3.77
N VAL A 65 1.66 8.94 -4.82
CA VAL A 65 0.23 9.23 -4.72
C VAL A 65 -0.51 7.95 -4.32
N ARG A 66 -1.14 7.96 -3.16
CA ARG A 66 -1.97 6.85 -2.70
C ARG A 66 -3.27 6.83 -3.48
N THR A 67 -3.67 5.66 -3.96
CA THR A 67 -4.89 5.47 -4.74
C THR A 67 -5.49 4.09 -4.50
N ALA A 68 -6.78 3.95 -4.81
CA ALA A 68 -7.48 2.67 -4.77
C ALA A 68 -7.55 2.04 -6.17
N GLN A 69 -6.71 1.04 -6.42
CA GLN A 69 -6.67 0.23 -7.65
C GLN A 69 -6.28 1.03 -8.91
N PRO A 70 -6.08 0.37 -10.07
CA PRO A 70 -5.79 1.08 -11.32
C PRO A 70 -6.84 2.12 -11.72
N SER A 71 -8.10 1.92 -11.31
CA SER A 71 -9.17 2.92 -11.48
C SER A 71 -8.91 4.19 -10.70
N GLY A 72 -8.45 4.10 -9.45
CA GLY A 72 -8.11 5.24 -8.61
C GLY A 72 -6.93 6.04 -9.18
N GLN A 73 -5.93 5.38 -9.75
CA GLN A 73 -4.83 6.05 -10.45
C GLN A 73 -5.33 6.92 -11.61
N ARG A 74 -6.17 6.33 -12.49
CA ARG A 74 -6.76 7.07 -13.62
C ARG A 74 -7.68 8.18 -13.15
N ALA A 75 -8.47 7.95 -12.11
CA ALA A 75 -9.35 8.97 -11.51
C ALA A 75 -8.54 10.17 -11.01
N TYR A 76 -7.47 9.93 -10.24
CA TYR A 76 -6.56 10.98 -9.78
C TYR A 76 -5.99 11.80 -10.95
N LEU A 77 -5.39 11.12 -11.94
CA LEU A 77 -4.78 11.78 -13.10
C LEU A 77 -5.81 12.59 -13.92
N SER A 78 -7.04 12.10 -14.04
CA SER A 78 -8.13 12.81 -14.74
C SER A 78 -8.60 14.09 -14.05
N ARG A 79 -8.36 14.21 -12.74
CA ARG A 79 -8.69 15.41 -11.94
C ARG A 79 -7.57 16.44 -11.96
N LEU A 80 -6.35 16.06 -12.36
CA LEU A 80 -5.26 17.01 -12.49
C LEU A 80 -5.57 18.06 -13.56
N ARG A 81 -5.09 19.28 -13.33
CA ARG A 81 -5.17 20.40 -14.26
C ARG A 81 -3.81 21.07 -14.37
N CYS A 82 -3.44 21.36 -15.61
CA CYS A 82 -2.27 22.15 -15.96
C CYS A 82 -2.44 23.61 -15.49
N ALA A 83 -1.37 24.40 -15.57
CA ALA A 83 -1.41 25.81 -15.15
C ALA A 83 -2.44 26.66 -15.91
N ASP A 84 -2.75 26.29 -17.15
CA ASP A 84 -3.77 26.89 -18.01
C ASP A 84 -5.20 26.33 -17.77
N GLY A 85 -5.35 25.40 -16.83
CA GLY A 85 -6.62 24.73 -16.54
C GLY A 85 -6.98 23.59 -17.50
N SER A 86 -6.13 23.25 -18.46
CA SER A 86 -6.35 22.08 -19.33
C SER A 86 -6.09 20.76 -18.58
N THR A 87 -6.65 19.66 -19.09
CA THR A 87 -6.36 18.31 -18.56
C THR A 87 -5.03 17.82 -19.15
N PRO A 88 -4.08 17.35 -18.33
CA PRO A 88 -2.84 16.78 -18.86
C PRO A 88 -3.12 15.44 -19.57
N ALA A 89 -2.32 15.15 -20.59
CA ALA A 89 -2.23 13.79 -21.13
C ALA A 89 -1.40 12.93 -20.17
N TYR A 90 -1.71 11.63 -20.08
CA TYR A 90 -0.94 10.72 -19.24
C TYR A 90 -0.85 9.31 -19.83
N GLN A 91 0.24 8.62 -19.53
CA GLN A 91 0.44 7.21 -19.86
C GLN A 91 1.22 6.50 -18.75
N ARG A 92 0.89 5.23 -18.50
CA ARG A 92 1.64 4.39 -17.56
C ARG A 92 2.95 3.96 -18.21
N ILE A 93 4.07 4.17 -17.53
CA ILE A 93 5.41 3.84 -18.03
C ILE A 93 6.04 2.62 -17.36
N GLY A 94 5.36 2.00 -16.38
CA GLY A 94 5.77 0.71 -15.80
C GLY A 94 5.64 0.69 -14.28
N SER A 95 6.11 -0.41 -13.69
CA SER A 95 6.26 -0.55 -12.24
C SER A 95 7.68 -0.18 -11.82
N PHE A 96 7.82 0.54 -10.72
CA PHE A 96 9.06 1.17 -10.27
C PHE A 96 9.66 0.47 -9.03
N GLY A 97 9.18 -0.74 -8.73
CA GLY A 97 9.61 -1.51 -7.56
C GLY A 97 8.77 -1.21 -6.33
N PHE A 98 9.33 -1.45 -5.15
CA PHE A 98 8.63 -1.25 -3.88
C PHE A 98 8.72 0.21 -3.41
N GLY A 99 7.59 0.77 -3.01
CA GLY A 99 7.49 2.08 -2.37
C GLY A 99 7.58 2.02 -0.83
N PRO A 100 7.43 3.16 -0.16
CA PRO A 100 7.57 3.30 1.31
C PRO A 100 6.53 2.50 2.10
N TYR A 101 5.38 2.18 1.48
CA TYR A 101 4.30 1.42 2.08
C TYR A 101 4.41 -0.10 1.86
N GLY A 102 5.57 -0.57 1.39
CA GLY A 102 5.84 -1.99 1.09
C GLY A 102 5.12 -2.52 -0.16
N ASN A 103 4.43 -1.66 -0.91
CA ASN A 103 3.69 -2.03 -2.11
C ASN A 103 4.48 -1.79 -3.38
N ILE A 104 4.13 -2.50 -4.45
CA ILE A 104 4.64 -2.16 -5.79
C ILE A 104 4.03 -0.83 -6.23
N VAL A 105 4.87 0.10 -6.67
CA VAL A 105 4.44 1.41 -7.19
C VAL A 105 4.54 1.46 -8.71
N ASP A 106 3.69 2.28 -9.31
CA ASP A 106 3.65 2.51 -10.75
C ASP A 106 4.07 3.93 -11.11
N GLY A 107 4.82 4.06 -12.20
CA GLY A 107 5.18 5.34 -12.79
C GLY A 107 4.22 5.72 -13.92
N TYR A 108 3.85 6.99 -13.96
CA TYR A 108 3.10 7.62 -15.05
C TYR A 108 3.88 8.79 -15.60
N GLU A 109 3.98 8.88 -16.93
CA GLU A 109 4.36 10.13 -17.60
C GLU A 109 3.12 11.00 -17.76
N VAL A 110 3.18 12.23 -17.28
CA VAL A 110 2.08 13.22 -17.30
C VAL A 110 2.57 14.48 -18.01
N ARG A 111 1.88 14.91 -19.06
CA ARG A 111 2.29 16.00 -19.96
C ARG A 111 1.21 17.07 -20.08
N CYS A 112 1.60 18.32 -19.83
CA CYS A 112 0.82 19.50 -20.22
C CYS A 112 1.25 19.97 -21.62
N PRO A 113 0.38 20.68 -22.37
CA PRO A 113 0.65 21.05 -23.78
C PRO A 113 1.99 21.75 -24.03
N ASP A 114 2.41 22.64 -23.13
CA ASP A 114 3.61 23.46 -23.27
C ASP A 114 4.64 23.24 -22.14
N ALA A 115 4.67 22.03 -21.56
CA ALA A 115 5.61 21.70 -20.50
C ALA A 115 6.29 20.35 -20.73
N ASP A 116 7.52 20.23 -20.19
CA ASP A 116 8.21 18.95 -20.18
C ASP A 116 7.39 17.89 -19.43
N PRO A 117 7.41 16.62 -19.89
CA PRO A 117 6.71 15.54 -19.21
C PRO A 117 7.24 15.37 -17.79
N LYS A 118 6.33 15.11 -16.85
CA LYS A 118 6.66 14.81 -15.46
C LYS A 118 6.35 13.36 -15.16
N THR A 119 7.21 12.72 -14.37
CA THR A 119 6.89 11.42 -13.80
C THR A 119 6.08 11.60 -12.51
N VAL A 120 4.96 10.90 -12.40
CA VAL A 120 4.16 10.78 -11.18
C VAL A 120 4.16 9.32 -10.76
N VAL A 121 4.64 9.05 -9.55
CA VAL A 121 4.64 7.72 -8.95
C VAL A 121 3.39 7.55 -8.09
N MET A 122 2.73 6.40 -8.23
CA MET A 122 1.45 6.12 -7.60
C MET A 122 1.43 4.72 -6.99
N ASP A 123 0.88 4.61 -5.79
CA ASP A 123 0.63 3.34 -5.10
C ASP A 123 -0.89 3.06 -5.15
N MET A 124 -1.28 1.95 -5.79
CA MET A 124 -2.69 1.58 -5.99
C MET A 124 -3.27 0.68 -4.90
N TYR A 125 -2.50 0.35 -3.87
CA TYR A 125 -2.91 -0.62 -2.86
C TYR A 125 -3.53 0.04 -1.62
N HIS A 126 -4.10 1.25 -1.77
CA HIS A 126 -4.75 1.99 -0.68
C HIS A 126 -6.28 1.97 -0.85
N PRO A 127 -6.97 0.87 -0.48
CA PRO A 127 -8.40 0.71 -0.73
C PRO A 127 -9.21 1.81 -0.03
N GLY A 128 -10.14 2.41 -0.76
CA GLY A 128 -10.99 3.50 -0.26
C GLY A 128 -10.30 4.86 -0.13
N HIS A 129 -8.99 4.96 -0.36
CA HIS A 129 -8.30 6.25 -0.32
C HIS A 129 -8.48 7.05 -1.61
N VAL A 130 -8.72 8.34 -1.45
CA VAL A 130 -8.75 9.34 -2.52
C VAL A 130 -7.79 10.46 -2.14
N GLU A 131 -6.73 10.65 -2.92
CA GLU A 131 -5.78 11.74 -2.69
C GLU A 131 -6.35 13.05 -3.23
N GLU A 132 -6.59 14.01 -2.35
CA GLU A 132 -7.19 15.31 -2.67
C GLU A 132 -6.15 16.39 -2.97
N ARG A 133 -4.85 16.09 -2.80
CA ARG A 133 -3.76 17.03 -3.10
C ARG A 133 -3.23 16.83 -4.51
N ALA A 134 -2.89 17.94 -5.16
CA ALA A 134 -2.19 17.91 -6.43
C ALA A 134 -0.69 17.63 -6.22
N VAL A 135 -0.11 16.81 -7.08
CA VAL A 135 1.35 16.74 -7.26
C VAL A 135 1.90 18.11 -7.72
N ALA A 136 3.17 18.37 -7.41
CA ALA A 136 3.78 19.67 -7.67
C ALA A 136 3.71 20.11 -9.14
N GLY A 137 3.22 21.34 -9.36
CA GLY A 137 3.04 21.93 -10.69
C GLY A 137 1.72 21.60 -11.37
N PHE A 138 0.79 20.97 -10.66
CA PHE A 138 -0.60 20.79 -11.09
C PHE A 138 -1.55 21.43 -10.07
N THR A 139 -2.79 21.63 -10.49
CA THR A 139 -3.93 21.77 -9.58
C THR A 139 -4.81 20.53 -9.71
N ILE A 140 -5.75 20.31 -8.78
CA ILE A 140 -6.64 19.15 -8.78
C ILE A 140 -8.08 19.60 -8.57
N THR A 141 -9.00 19.04 -9.34
CA THR A 141 -10.45 19.25 -9.12
C THR A 141 -10.96 18.32 -8.01
N PRO A 142 -11.98 18.73 -7.22
CA PRO A 142 -12.59 17.86 -6.21
C PRO A 142 -13.08 16.52 -6.78
N SER A 143 -13.08 15.46 -5.95
CA SER A 143 -13.67 14.13 -6.26
C SER A 143 -15.18 14.14 -6.36
#